data_AF-A0A3B9MSG5-F1
#
_entry.id   AF-A0A3B9MSG5-F1
#
_cell.length_a   1.000
_cell.length_b   1.000
_cell.length_c   1.000
_cell.angle_alpha   90.00
_cell.angle_beta   90.00
_cell.angle_gamma   90.00
#
_symmetry.space_group_name_H-M   'P 1'
#
loop_
_entity.id
_entity.type
_entity.pdbx_description
1 polymer ?
#
loop_
_entity_poly.entity_id
_entity_poly.type
_entity_poly.pdbx_seq_one_letter_code
_entity_poly.pdbx_strand_id
1 'polypeptide(L)'
;MASSISIIIAVVAALVIAVPVTLMIANAYHKNVSEKKVGNAEQKAREIIDEALKTAEEKKREGLLEVKEESIRTKAELDKEIKERRAEAQRFERRVQQKEENVDKKADAIEKKEANLAAREEKLSKQKAEIEKLNEQRVQELERISGLTSEQAKEYLLRIVEDEVKHESAVMIKEMESRAKEEADKKAKEYVVGAIQRCAADHVSETTVSVVNLPSDEMKGRIIGREGRNIRMLETMTGIDLIIDDTPEA
;
A
#
# COMPACT_ATOMS: atom_id res chain seq x y z
N MET A 1 -120.91 84.54 -69.09
CA MET A 1 -120.38 83.29 -69.68
C MET A 1 -119.08 83.47 -70.46
N ALA A 2 -118.81 84.60 -71.12
CA ALA A 2 -117.54 84.81 -71.86
C ALA A 2 -116.28 84.90 -70.97
N SER A 3 -116.36 85.51 -69.78
CA SER A 3 -115.21 85.67 -68.86
C SER A 3 -114.68 84.34 -68.28
N SER A 4 -115.55 83.36 -68.07
CA SER A 4 -115.18 82.04 -67.53
C SER A 4 -114.40 81.18 -68.54
N ILE A 5 -114.72 81.29 -69.83
CA ILE A 5 -114.05 80.53 -70.91
C ILE A 5 -112.63 81.07 -71.15
N SER A 6 -112.44 82.39 -71.11
CA SER A 6 -111.09 83.00 -71.22
C SER A 6 -110.16 82.61 -70.07
N ILE A 7 -110.70 82.46 -68.84
CA ILE A 7 -109.91 82.00 -67.69
C ILE A 7 -109.49 80.54 -67.87
N ILE A 8 -110.39 79.67 -68.34
CA ILE A 8 -110.07 78.25 -68.58
C ILE A 8 -109.01 78.10 -69.68
N ILE A 9 -109.11 78.85 -70.78
CA ILE A 9 -108.11 78.84 -71.86
C ILE A 9 -106.76 79.35 -71.37
N ALA A 10 -106.73 80.41 -70.56
CA ALA A 10 -105.49 80.94 -69.98
C ALA A 10 -104.82 79.94 -69.02
N VAL A 11 -105.60 79.23 -68.20
CA VAL A 11 -105.10 78.19 -67.29
C VAL A 11 -104.57 76.98 -68.06
N VAL A 12 -105.26 76.53 -69.11
CA VAL A 12 -104.80 75.42 -69.96
C VAL A 12 -103.53 75.81 -70.73
N ALA A 13 -103.46 77.02 -71.31
CA ALA A 13 -102.26 77.50 -71.97
C ALA A 13 -101.07 77.66 -71.01
N ALA A 14 -101.31 78.15 -69.79
CA ALA A 14 -100.30 78.23 -68.75
C ALA A 14 -99.80 76.83 -68.33
N LEU A 15 -100.69 75.84 -68.20
CA LEU A 15 -100.31 74.45 -67.90
C LEU A 15 -99.53 73.79 -69.04
N VAL A 16 -99.94 74.00 -70.29
CA VAL A 16 -99.25 73.46 -71.48
C VAL A 16 -97.82 74.01 -71.61
N ILE A 17 -97.54 75.21 -71.09
CA ILE A 17 -96.19 75.78 -71.09
C ILE A 17 -95.44 75.43 -69.80
N ALA A 18 -96.07 75.53 -68.63
CA ALA A 18 -95.42 75.33 -67.34
C ALA A 18 -94.97 73.89 -67.11
N VAL A 19 -95.77 72.89 -67.54
CA VAL A 19 -95.44 71.47 -67.37
C VAL A 19 -94.16 71.07 -68.14
N PRO A 20 -94.02 71.34 -69.45
CA PRO A 20 -92.79 71.00 -70.16
C PRO A 20 -91.59 71.81 -69.69
N VAL A 21 -91.75 73.09 -69.31
CA VAL A 21 -90.66 73.91 -68.78
C VAL A 21 -90.16 73.37 -67.44
N THR A 22 -91.07 73.02 -66.52
CA THR A 22 -90.71 72.43 -65.22
C THR A 22 -90.08 71.05 -65.36
N LEU A 23 -90.57 70.19 -66.28
CA LEU A 23 -89.96 68.89 -66.58
C LEU A 23 -88.56 69.06 -67.19
N MET A 24 -88.36 70.03 -68.07
CA MET A 24 -87.06 70.30 -68.69
C MET A 24 -86.03 70.79 -67.65
N ILE A 25 -86.43 71.72 -66.77
CA ILE A 25 -85.58 72.22 -65.68
C ILE A 25 -85.29 71.11 -64.66
N ALA A 26 -86.30 70.32 -64.28
CA ALA A 26 -86.13 69.20 -63.35
C ALA A 26 -85.19 68.13 -63.92
N ASN A 27 -85.34 67.77 -65.20
CA ASN A 27 -84.44 66.82 -65.85
C ASN A 27 -83.01 67.37 -66.01
N ALA A 28 -82.85 68.64 -66.35
CA ALA A 28 -81.53 69.28 -66.43
C ALA A 28 -80.85 69.34 -65.05
N TYR A 29 -81.60 69.68 -64.01
CA TYR A 29 -81.11 69.69 -62.63
C TYR A 29 -80.76 68.28 -62.13
N HIS A 30 -81.63 67.29 -62.35
CA HIS A 30 -81.37 65.89 -62.00
C HIS A 30 -80.17 65.32 -62.77
N LYS A 31 -80.02 65.65 -64.06
CA LYS A 31 -78.86 65.24 -64.87
C LYS A 31 -77.57 65.84 -64.32
N ASN A 32 -77.53 67.15 -64.07
CA ASN A 32 -76.34 67.81 -63.50
C ASN A 32 -75.99 67.32 -62.08
N VAL A 33 -76.98 67.08 -61.22
CA VAL A 33 -76.75 66.57 -59.87
C VAL A 33 -76.32 65.10 -59.90
N SER A 34 -76.88 64.29 -60.80
CA SER A 34 -76.48 62.90 -60.99
C SER A 34 -75.06 62.81 -61.56
N GLU A 35 -74.73 63.57 -62.59
CA GLU A 35 -73.38 63.64 -63.17
C GLU A 35 -72.34 64.12 -62.14
N LYS A 36 -72.68 65.10 -61.29
CA LYS A 36 -71.80 65.53 -60.18
C LYS A 36 -71.65 64.45 -59.11
N LYS A 37 -72.72 63.72 -58.76
CA LYS A 37 -72.65 62.62 -57.79
C LYS A 37 -71.84 61.44 -58.32
N VAL A 38 -72.02 61.09 -59.59
CA VAL A 38 -71.25 60.04 -60.27
C VAL A 38 -69.79 60.46 -60.42
N GLY A 39 -69.51 61.69 -60.87
CA GLY A 39 -68.14 62.22 -60.96
C GLY A 39 -67.43 62.27 -59.60
N ASN A 40 -68.11 62.69 -58.54
CA ASN A 40 -67.57 62.66 -57.18
C ASN A 40 -67.35 61.22 -56.66
N ALA A 41 -68.22 60.28 -57.02
CA ALA A 41 -68.07 58.87 -56.65
C ALA A 41 -66.89 58.22 -57.41
N GLU A 42 -66.73 58.53 -58.69
CA GLU A 42 -65.59 58.10 -59.50
C GLU A 42 -64.28 58.71 -58.99
N GLN A 43 -64.27 59.99 -58.63
CA GLN A 43 -63.09 60.64 -58.04
C GLN A 43 -62.72 59.99 -56.70
N LYS A 44 -63.68 59.76 -55.80
CA LYS A 44 -63.43 59.05 -54.54
C LYS A 44 -62.95 57.62 -54.76
N ALA A 45 -63.51 56.90 -55.74
CA ALA A 45 -63.06 55.56 -56.08
C ALA A 45 -61.60 55.57 -56.57
N ARG A 46 -61.22 56.56 -57.40
CA ARG A 46 -59.82 56.75 -57.83
C ARG A 46 -58.91 57.09 -56.65
N GLU A 47 -59.32 58.02 -55.78
CA GLU A 47 -58.55 58.38 -54.58
C GLU A 47 -58.31 57.15 -53.67
N ILE A 48 -59.33 56.31 -53.46
CA ILE A 48 -59.20 55.07 -52.67
C ILE A 48 -58.23 54.09 -53.33
N ILE A 49 -58.30 53.93 -54.67
CA ILE A 49 -57.40 53.04 -55.41
C ILE A 49 -55.96 53.55 -55.33
N ASP A 50 -55.75 54.85 -55.54
CA ASP A 50 -54.42 55.47 -55.48
C ASP A 50 -53.83 55.37 -54.06
N GLU A 51 -54.64 55.60 -53.02
CA GLU A 51 -54.23 55.43 -51.63
C GLU A 51 -53.92 53.96 -51.29
N ALA A 52 -54.73 53.01 -51.79
CA ALA A 52 -54.48 51.59 -51.62
C ALA A 52 -53.20 51.13 -52.33
N LEU A 53 -52.94 51.62 -53.55
CA LEU A 53 -51.71 51.34 -54.30
C LEU A 53 -50.49 51.91 -53.59
N LYS A 54 -50.56 53.17 -53.11
CA LYS A 54 -49.49 53.80 -52.35
C LYS A 54 -49.20 53.04 -51.06
N THR A 55 -50.23 52.68 -50.30
CA THR A 55 -50.10 51.90 -49.06
C THR A 55 -49.52 50.50 -49.33
N ALA A 56 -49.92 49.85 -50.43
CA ALA A 56 -49.38 48.57 -50.84
C ALA A 56 -47.89 48.66 -51.23
N GLU A 57 -47.50 49.72 -51.93
CA GLU A 57 -46.10 49.97 -52.29
C GLU A 57 -45.24 50.28 -51.05
N GLU A 58 -45.76 51.08 -50.11
CA GLU A 58 -45.12 51.37 -48.83
C GLU A 58 -44.93 50.09 -48.01
N LYS A 59 -45.98 49.28 -47.83
CA LYS A 59 -45.90 47.99 -47.12
C LYS A 59 -44.94 47.01 -47.78
N LYS A 60 -44.93 46.96 -49.12
CA LYS A 60 -43.99 46.13 -49.86
C LYS A 60 -42.56 46.59 -49.61
N ARG A 61 -42.31 47.89 -49.61
CA ARG A 61 -40.98 48.46 -49.36
C ARG A 61 -40.54 48.23 -47.92
N GLU A 62 -41.43 48.39 -46.96
CA GLU A 62 -41.19 48.11 -45.54
C GLU A 62 -40.85 46.63 -45.33
N GLY A 63 -41.66 45.70 -45.84
CA GLY A 63 -41.38 44.26 -45.74
C GLY A 63 -40.07 43.85 -46.42
N LEU A 64 -39.72 44.46 -47.55
CA LEU A 64 -38.41 44.23 -48.19
C LEU A 64 -37.24 44.78 -47.36
N LEU A 65 -37.43 45.89 -46.64
CA LEU A 65 -36.43 46.44 -45.74
C LEU A 65 -36.27 45.56 -44.51
N GLU A 66 -37.35 45.11 -43.89
CA GLU A 66 -37.31 44.18 -42.75
C GLU A 66 -36.59 42.88 -43.10
N VAL A 67 -36.93 42.25 -44.23
CA VAL A 67 -36.25 41.03 -44.71
C VAL A 67 -34.76 41.29 -44.95
N LYS A 68 -34.41 42.47 -45.45
CA LYS A 68 -33.01 42.83 -45.69
C LYS A 68 -32.26 43.05 -44.37
N GLU A 69 -32.87 43.72 -43.40
CA GLU A 69 -32.30 43.93 -42.07
C GLU A 69 -32.12 42.61 -41.31
N GLU A 70 -33.13 41.75 -41.33
CA GLU A 70 -33.06 40.42 -40.74
C GLU A 70 -31.97 39.59 -41.43
N SER A 71 -31.90 39.59 -42.77
CA SER A 71 -30.85 38.90 -43.51
C SER A 71 -29.44 39.38 -43.15
N ILE A 72 -29.25 40.69 -43.01
CA ILE A 72 -27.95 41.28 -42.59
C ILE A 72 -27.63 40.85 -41.15
N ARG A 73 -28.61 40.89 -40.25
CA ARG A 73 -28.44 40.51 -38.86
C ARG A 73 -28.08 39.03 -38.72
N THR A 74 -28.84 38.14 -39.36
CA THR A 74 -28.56 36.71 -39.37
C THR A 74 -27.19 36.40 -39.97
N LYS A 75 -26.81 37.09 -41.06
CA LYS A 75 -25.45 36.94 -41.62
C LYS A 75 -24.37 37.35 -40.63
N ALA A 76 -24.54 38.47 -39.94
CA ALA A 76 -23.57 38.95 -38.95
C ALA A 76 -23.44 37.98 -37.75
N GLU A 77 -24.55 37.41 -37.29
CA GLU A 77 -24.56 36.41 -36.22
C GLU A 77 -23.87 35.11 -36.66
N LEU A 78 -24.14 34.63 -37.89
CA LEU A 78 -23.47 33.46 -38.47
C LEU A 78 -21.97 33.69 -38.67
N ASP A 79 -21.56 34.84 -39.20
CA ASP A 79 -20.15 35.19 -39.39
C ASP A 79 -19.40 35.22 -38.05
N LYS A 80 -20.06 35.71 -36.99
CA LYS A 80 -19.51 35.68 -35.63
C LYS A 80 -19.35 34.25 -35.13
N GLU A 81 -20.39 33.41 -35.24
CA GLU A 81 -20.32 32.01 -34.80
C GLU A 81 -19.24 31.24 -35.57
N ILE A 82 -19.16 31.40 -36.89
CA ILE A 82 -18.12 30.78 -37.73
C ILE A 82 -16.72 31.21 -37.27
N LYS A 83 -16.54 32.50 -36.97
CA LYS A 83 -15.25 33.01 -36.48
C LYS A 83 -14.88 32.42 -35.13
N GLU A 84 -15.83 32.30 -34.21
CA GLU A 84 -15.63 31.69 -32.89
C GLU A 84 -15.30 30.20 -33.01
N ARG A 85 -16.07 29.45 -33.79
CA ARG A 85 -15.82 28.03 -34.10
C ARG A 85 -14.46 27.81 -34.74
N ARG A 86 -14.07 28.67 -35.69
CA ARG A 86 -12.76 28.58 -36.35
C ARG A 86 -11.62 28.85 -35.36
N ALA A 87 -11.78 29.83 -34.48
CA ALA A 87 -10.79 30.13 -33.45
C ALA A 87 -10.67 28.97 -32.43
N GLU A 88 -11.79 28.37 -32.03
CA GLU A 88 -11.82 27.20 -31.16
C GLU A 88 -11.15 25.98 -31.82
N ALA A 89 -11.48 25.69 -33.07
CA ALA A 89 -10.86 24.61 -33.84
C ALA A 89 -9.33 24.79 -33.94
N GLN A 90 -8.85 26.00 -34.26
CA GLN A 90 -7.42 26.30 -34.31
C GLN A 90 -6.72 26.13 -32.95
N ARG A 91 -7.40 26.46 -31.84
CA ARG A 91 -6.85 26.23 -30.49
C ARG A 91 -6.74 24.74 -30.19
N PHE A 92 -7.75 23.95 -30.57
CA PHE A 92 -7.69 22.50 -30.41
C PHE A 92 -6.62 21.87 -31.28
N GLU A 93 -6.50 22.27 -32.54
CA GLU A 93 -5.47 21.81 -33.48
C GLU A 93 -4.07 22.05 -32.92
N ARG A 94 -3.76 23.28 -32.47
CA ARG A 94 -2.47 23.59 -31.83
C ARG A 94 -2.23 22.74 -30.59
N ARG A 95 -3.26 22.49 -29.77
CA ARG A 95 -3.12 21.65 -28.56
C ARG A 95 -2.87 20.19 -28.92
N VAL A 96 -3.48 19.67 -29.98
CA VAL A 96 -3.26 18.31 -30.47
C VAL A 96 -1.86 18.20 -31.04
N GLN A 97 -1.45 19.11 -31.92
CA GLN A 97 -0.10 19.13 -32.49
C GLN A 97 0.98 19.19 -31.39
N GLN A 98 0.80 20.04 -30.37
CA GLN A 98 1.74 20.10 -29.25
C GLN A 98 1.79 18.78 -28.45
N LYS A 99 0.66 18.07 -28.33
CA LYS A 99 0.61 16.76 -27.68
C LYS A 99 1.31 15.70 -28.53
N GLU A 100 1.09 15.69 -29.85
CA GLU A 100 1.76 14.79 -30.79
C GLU A 100 3.28 14.97 -30.72
N GLU A 101 3.78 16.21 -30.86
CA GLU A 101 5.22 16.50 -30.73
C GLU A 101 5.81 16.04 -29.39
N ASN A 102 5.05 16.15 -28.30
CA ASN A 102 5.48 15.69 -26.98
C ASN A 102 5.47 14.17 -26.85
N VAL A 103 4.54 13.49 -27.53
CA VAL A 103 4.49 12.03 -27.59
C VAL A 103 5.65 11.51 -28.42
N ASP A 104 5.92 12.10 -29.58
CA ASP A 104 7.05 11.71 -30.44
C ASP A 104 8.39 11.87 -29.71
N LYS A 105 8.61 13.01 -29.04
CA LYS A 105 9.81 13.22 -28.22
C LYS A 105 9.96 12.19 -27.10
N LYS A 106 8.85 11.74 -26.50
CA LYS A 106 8.88 10.70 -25.47
C LYS A 106 9.16 9.33 -26.07
N ALA A 107 8.59 9.02 -27.24
CA ALA A 107 8.86 7.79 -27.97
C ALA A 107 10.35 7.69 -28.31
N ASP A 108 10.93 8.72 -28.92
CA ASP A 108 12.36 8.79 -29.23
C ASP A 108 13.25 8.61 -27.99
N ALA A 109 12.85 9.20 -26.86
CA ALA A 109 13.58 9.09 -25.61
C ALA A 109 13.50 7.68 -25.00
N ILE A 110 12.36 7.00 -25.17
CA ILE A 110 12.17 5.61 -24.74
C ILE A 110 12.99 4.68 -25.63
N GLU A 111 12.91 4.80 -26.95
CA GLU A 111 13.69 3.98 -27.89
C GLU A 111 15.20 4.09 -27.62
N LYS A 112 15.70 5.32 -27.39
CA LYS A 112 17.11 5.51 -27.01
C LYS A 112 17.46 4.85 -25.68
N LYS A 113 16.55 4.87 -24.70
CA LYS A 113 16.77 4.17 -23.42
C LYS A 113 16.78 2.67 -23.58
N GLU A 114 15.86 2.12 -24.37
CA GLU A 114 15.77 0.68 -24.65
C GLU A 114 17.03 0.19 -25.37
N ALA A 115 17.49 0.91 -26.41
CA ALA A 115 18.73 0.58 -27.10
C ALA A 115 19.94 0.61 -26.16
N ASN A 116 20.03 1.62 -25.28
CA ASN A 116 21.10 1.70 -24.27
C ASN A 116 21.03 0.58 -23.23
N LEU A 117 19.83 0.19 -22.80
CA LEU A 117 19.63 -0.91 -21.86
C LEU A 117 20.01 -2.24 -22.49
N ALA A 118 19.56 -2.51 -23.71
CA ALA A 118 19.92 -3.72 -24.46
C ALA A 118 21.45 -3.84 -24.63
N ALA A 119 22.13 -2.75 -25.01
CA ALA A 119 23.59 -2.74 -25.12
C ALA A 119 24.29 -3.00 -23.77
N ARG A 120 23.74 -2.49 -22.66
CA ARG A 120 24.27 -2.75 -21.31
C ARG A 120 24.04 -4.19 -20.88
N GLU A 121 22.87 -4.76 -21.17
CA GLU A 121 22.56 -6.16 -20.87
C GLU A 121 23.48 -7.11 -21.65
N GLU A 122 23.71 -6.84 -22.93
CA GLU A 122 24.65 -7.63 -23.73
C GLU A 122 26.07 -7.55 -23.16
N LYS A 123 26.53 -6.34 -22.78
CA LYS A 123 27.85 -6.16 -22.15
C LYS A 123 27.95 -6.91 -20.82
N LEU A 124 26.93 -6.82 -19.97
CA LEU A 124 26.89 -7.53 -18.69
C LEU A 124 26.88 -9.04 -18.88
N SER A 125 26.15 -9.54 -19.87
CA SER A 125 26.13 -10.97 -20.21
C SER A 125 27.51 -11.47 -20.63
N LYS A 126 28.21 -10.73 -21.50
CA LYS A 126 29.59 -11.05 -21.90
C LYS A 126 30.56 -11.04 -20.70
N GLN A 127 30.46 -10.02 -19.84
CA GLN A 127 31.29 -9.93 -18.64
C GLN A 127 31.03 -11.09 -17.66
N LYS A 128 29.78 -11.50 -17.47
CA LYS A 128 29.45 -12.66 -16.63
C LYS A 128 30.07 -13.94 -17.18
N ALA A 129 29.95 -14.20 -18.47
CA ALA A 129 30.55 -15.36 -19.11
C ALA A 129 32.08 -15.35 -19.01
N GLU A 130 32.71 -14.18 -19.14
CA GLU A 130 34.16 -14.03 -18.96
C GLU A 130 34.61 -14.30 -17.52
N ILE A 131 33.87 -13.78 -16.54
CA ILE A 131 34.13 -14.02 -15.10
C ILE A 131 34.00 -15.50 -14.77
N GLU A 132 32.97 -16.16 -15.27
CA GLU A 132 32.74 -17.59 -15.05
C GLU A 132 33.89 -18.42 -15.60
N LYS A 133 34.29 -18.15 -16.85
CA LYS A 133 35.46 -18.79 -17.48
C LYS A 133 36.75 -18.53 -16.70
N LEU A 134 36.98 -17.30 -16.24
CA LEU A 134 38.17 -16.95 -15.47
C LEU A 134 38.18 -17.66 -14.11
N ASN A 135 37.02 -17.84 -13.48
CA ASN A 135 36.89 -18.60 -12.24
C ASN A 135 37.21 -20.07 -12.47
N GLU A 136 36.68 -20.69 -13.53
CA GLU A 136 37.01 -22.07 -13.90
C GLU A 136 38.52 -22.24 -14.12
N GLN A 137 39.15 -21.32 -14.86
CA GLN A 137 40.59 -21.32 -15.09
C GLN A 137 41.38 -21.16 -13.78
N ARG A 138 40.93 -20.28 -12.87
CA ARG A 138 41.53 -20.12 -11.54
C ARG A 138 41.47 -21.40 -10.73
N VAL A 139 40.32 -22.06 -10.71
CA VAL A 139 40.14 -23.33 -9.98
C VAL A 139 41.07 -24.38 -10.56
N GLN A 140 41.08 -24.56 -11.89
CA GLN A 140 41.98 -25.52 -12.55
C GLN A 140 43.45 -25.25 -12.26
N GLU A 141 43.88 -23.98 -12.29
CA GLU A 141 45.27 -23.64 -12.02
C GLU A 141 45.64 -23.83 -10.55
N LEU A 142 44.72 -23.54 -9.62
CA LEU A 142 44.91 -23.84 -8.20
C LEU A 142 45.02 -25.34 -7.96
N GLU A 143 44.18 -26.16 -8.59
CA GLU A 143 44.27 -27.63 -8.54
C GLU A 143 45.58 -28.15 -9.12
N ARG A 144 46.06 -27.53 -10.21
CA ARG A 144 47.35 -27.86 -10.83
C ARG A 144 48.52 -27.53 -9.91
N ILE A 145 48.51 -26.36 -9.27
CA ILE A 145 49.59 -25.90 -8.37
C ILE A 145 49.59 -26.70 -7.06
N SER A 146 48.42 -26.95 -6.47
CA SER A 146 48.30 -27.75 -5.24
C SER A 146 48.64 -29.24 -5.48
N GLY A 147 48.61 -29.70 -6.73
CA GLY A 147 48.77 -31.12 -7.09
C GLY A 147 47.61 -31.99 -6.59
N LEU A 148 46.53 -31.37 -6.12
CA LEU A 148 45.34 -32.00 -5.55
C LEU A 148 44.11 -31.35 -6.18
N THR A 149 43.15 -32.15 -6.61
CA THR A 149 41.83 -31.61 -6.99
C THR A 149 41.15 -31.00 -5.77
N SER A 150 40.16 -30.14 -5.98
CA SER A 150 39.41 -29.50 -4.87
C SER A 150 38.82 -30.53 -3.90
N GLU A 151 38.34 -31.67 -4.43
CA GLU A 151 37.79 -32.75 -3.61
C GLU A 151 38.90 -33.48 -2.82
N GLN A 152 40.06 -33.71 -3.45
CA GLN A 152 41.22 -34.32 -2.77
C GLN A 152 41.78 -33.41 -1.67
N ALA A 153 41.84 -32.10 -1.89
CA ALA A 153 42.27 -31.14 -0.89
C ALA A 153 41.34 -31.13 0.33
N LYS A 154 40.03 -31.20 0.09
CA LYS A 154 39.01 -31.30 1.14
C LYS A 154 39.15 -32.60 1.93
N GLU A 155 39.34 -33.74 1.26
CA GLU A 155 39.52 -35.04 1.90
C GLU A 155 40.82 -35.09 2.73
N TYR A 156 41.90 -34.49 2.23
CA TYR A 156 43.16 -34.36 2.94
C TYR A 156 43.02 -33.53 4.23
N LEU A 157 42.35 -32.37 4.15
CA LEU A 157 42.06 -31.52 5.31
C LEU A 157 41.22 -32.25 6.37
N LEU A 158 40.18 -32.97 5.95
CA LEU A 158 39.35 -33.75 6.85
C LEU A 158 40.16 -34.85 7.56
N ARG A 159 41.07 -35.52 6.84
CA ARG A 159 41.92 -36.56 7.43
C ARG A 159 42.90 -36.00 8.47
N ILE A 160 43.51 -34.83 8.22
CA ILE A 160 44.39 -34.17 9.21
C ILE A 160 43.61 -33.88 10.50
N VAL A 161 42.41 -33.29 10.37
CA VAL A 161 41.56 -32.98 11.52
C VAL A 161 41.16 -34.25 12.26
N GLU A 162 40.83 -35.32 11.54
CA GLU A 162 40.50 -36.61 12.14
C GLU A 162 41.68 -37.19 12.95
N ASP A 163 42.89 -37.14 12.43
CA ASP A 163 44.09 -37.67 13.09
C ASP A 163 44.48 -36.82 14.32
N GLU A 164 44.33 -35.50 14.24
CA GLU A 164 44.56 -34.58 15.35
C GLU A 164 43.57 -34.84 16.50
N VAL A 165 42.28 -34.96 16.19
CA VAL A 165 41.23 -35.28 17.17
C VAL A 165 41.47 -36.64 17.82
N LYS A 166 41.91 -37.66 17.05
CA LYS A 166 42.29 -38.97 17.61
C LYS A 166 43.45 -38.86 18.60
N HIS A 167 44.47 -38.07 18.28
CA HIS A 167 45.63 -37.88 19.14
C HIS A 167 45.25 -37.19 20.46
N GLU A 168 44.52 -36.07 20.39
CA GLU A 168 44.06 -35.35 21.58
C GLU A 168 43.14 -36.21 22.46
N SER A 169 42.24 -36.97 21.83
CA SER A 169 41.36 -37.90 22.55
C SER A 169 42.18 -38.98 23.29
N ALA A 170 43.22 -39.52 22.68
CA ALA A 170 44.07 -40.53 23.31
C ALA A 170 44.85 -39.96 24.51
N VAL A 171 45.36 -38.73 24.41
CA VAL A 171 46.01 -38.03 25.54
C VAL A 171 45.02 -37.81 26.68
N MET A 172 43.82 -37.31 26.37
CA MET A 172 42.77 -37.07 27.36
C MET A 172 42.35 -38.35 28.09
N ILE A 173 42.18 -39.46 27.35
CA ILE A 173 41.86 -40.77 27.94
C ILE A 173 42.96 -41.21 28.91
N LYS A 174 44.23 -41.11 28.51
CA LYS A 174 45.37 -41.50 29.36
C LYS A 174 45.44 -40.66 30.64
N GLU A 175 45.21 -39.36 30.55
CA GLU A 175 45.15 -38.47 31.72
C GLU A 175 43.97 -38.79 32.65
N MET A 176 42.80 -39.09 32.09
CA MET A 176 41.63 -39.52 32.87
C MET A 176 41.90 -40.85 33.58
N GLU A 177 42.52 -41.83 32.90
CA GLU A 177 42.91 -43.10 33.52
C GLU A 177 43.93 -42.92 34.65
N SER A 178 44.93 -42.05 34.47
CA SER A 178 45.91 -41.77 35.52
C SER A 178 45.26 -41.16 36.75
N ARG A 179 44.40 -40.15 36.56
CA ARG A 179 43.63 -39.53 37.65
C ARG A 179 42.73 -40.54 38.35
N ALA A 180 42.04 -41.39 37.60
CA ALA A 180 41.19 -42.43 38.17
C ALA A 180 42.00 -43.42 39.04
N LYS A 181 43.22 -43.81 38.62
CA LYS A 181 44.11 -44.66 39.42
C LYS A 181 44.61 -43.96 40.68
N GLU A 182 45.00 -42.69 40.60
CA GLU A 182 45.44 -41.91 41.76
C GLU A 182 44.30 -41.72 42.78
N GLU A 183 43.10 -41.39 42.31
CA GLU A 183 41.92 -41.30 43.17
C GLU A 183 41.56 -42.65 43.82
N ALA A 184 41.66 -43.74 43.06
CA ALA A 184 41.43 -45.08 43.57
C ALA A 184 42.44 -45.46 44.66
N ASP A 185 43.74 -45.19 44.46
CA ASP A 185 44.78 -45.45 45.46
C ASP A 185 44.57 -44.61 46.74
N LYS A 186 44.22 -43.32 46.57
CA LYS A 186 43.89 -42.45 47.70
C LYS A 186 42.70 -42.99 48.50
N LYS A 187 41.60 -43.34 47.83
CA LYS A 187 40.41 -43.92 48.48
C LYS A 187 40.71 -45.27 49.14
N ALA A 188 41.53 -46.11 48.51
CA ALA A 188 41.94 -47.39 49.09
C ALA A 188 42.70 -47.18 50.41
N LYS A 189 43.64 -46.22 50.46
CA LYS A 189 44.36 -45.86 51.69
C LYS A 189 43.42 -45.32 52.76
N GLU A 190 42.48 -44.44 52.40
CA GLU A 190 41.45 -43.93 53.32
C GLU A 190 40.61 -45.07 53.92
N TYR A 191 40.18 -46.03 53.10
CA TYR A 191 39.43 -47.20 53.58
C TYR A 191 40.24 -48.10 54.51
N VAL A 192 41.51 -48.37 54.21
CA VAL A 192 42.40 -49.18 55.06
C VAL A 192 42.63 -48.49 56.40
N VAL A 193 42.95 -47.19 56.40
CA VAL A 193 43.12 -46.42 57.64
C VAL A 193 41.84 -46.42 58.46
N GLY A 194 40.68 -46.20 57.83
CA GLY A 194 39.38 -46.24 58.51
C GLY A 194 38.99 -47.63 59.02
N ALA A 195 39.52 -48.71 58.44
CA ALA A 195 39.36 -50.07 58.95
C ALA A 195 40.26 -50.30 60.17
N ILE A 196 41.54 -49.93 60.09
CA ILE A 196 42.50 -50.04 61.20
C ILE A 196 42.01 -49.28 62.43
N GLN A 197 41.57 -48.02 62.25
CA GLN A 197 41.06 -47.19 63.34
C GLN A 197 39.84 -47.82 64.04
N ARG A 198 38.98 -48.52 63.30
CA ARG A 198 37.84 -49.25 63.89
C ARG A 198 38.29 -50.49 64.65
N CYS A 199 39.15 -51.32 64.07
CA CYS A 199 39.61 -52.56 64.69
C CYS A 199 40.51 -52.34 65.92
N ALA A 200 41.27 -51.26 65.96
CA ALA A 200 42.18 -50.97 67.08
C ALA A 200 41.44 -50.65 68.39
N ALA A 201 40.26 -50.02 68.32
CA ALA A 201 39.45 -49.72 69.50
C ALA A 201 38.94 -50.99 70.20
N ASP A 202 38.54 -52.01 69.42
CA ASP A 202 38.01 -53.26 69.93
C ASP A 202 39.13 -54.12 70.57
N HIS A 203 40.29 -54.22 69.92
CA HIS A 203 41.37 -55.09 70.40
C HIS A 203 42.11 -54.57 71.65
N VAL A 204 42.24 -53.25 71.80
CA VAL A 204 42.83 -52.65 73.01
C VAL A 204 41.98 -52.99 74.23
N SER A 205 40.65 -52.92 74.11
CA SER A 205 39.72 -53.19 75.19
C SER A 205 39.80 -54.65 75.68
N GLU A 206 39.97 -55.62 74.78
CA GLU A 206 40.07 -57.04 75.12
C GLU A 206 41.40 -57.42 75.79
N THR A 207 42.51 -56.75 75.43
CA THR A 207 43.85 -57.20 75.87
C THR A 207 44.27 -56.60 77.23
N THR A 208 43.76 -55.43 77.61
CA THR A 208 44.21 -54.73 78.83
C THR A 208 43.41 -55.06 80.09
N VAL A 209 42.34 -55.87 79.98
CA VAL A 209 41.53 -56.28 81.14
C VAL A 209 41.85 -57.73 81.48
N SER A 210 42.41 -57.96 82.67
CA SER A 210 42.68 -59.30 83.20
C SER A 210 41.84 -59.51 84.46
N VAL A 211 40.91 -60.48 84.40
CA VAL A 211 40.13 -60.90 85.57
C VAL A 211 40.89 -61.98 86.33
N VAL A 212 41.05 -61.80 87.64
CA VAL A 212 41.72 -62.77 88.51
C VAL A 212 40.78 -63.17 89.64
N ASN A 213 40.42 -64.46 89.68
CA ASN A 213 39.54 -64.99 90.71
C ASN A 213 40.32 -65.21 92.02
N LEU A 214 39.79 -64.68 93.12
CA LEU A 214 40.40 -64.84 94.43
C LEU A 214 39.90 -66.13 95.10
N PRO A 215 40.80 -66.94 95.70
CA PRO A 215 40.45 -68.24 96.26
C PRO A 215 39.65 -68.16 97.57
N SER A 216 39.60 -66.99 98.23
CA SER A 216 38.76 -66.76 99.41
C SER A 216 38.59 -65.26 99.71
N ASP A 217 37.49 -64.90 100.38
CA ASP A 217 37.23 -63.53 100.83
C ASP A 217 38.25 -63.05 101.88
N GLU A 218 38.87 -63.98 102.62
CA GLU A 218 39.97 -63.63 103.52
C GLU A 218 41.17 -63.07 102.73
N MET A 219 41.43 -63.60 101.53
CA MET A 219 42.48 -63.11 100.65
C MET A 219 42.11 -61.75 100.05
N LYS A 220 40.84 -61.54 99.69
CA LYS A 220 40.30 -60.22 99.30
C LYS A 220 40.53 -59.18 100.39
N GLY A 221 40.22 -59.50 101.65
CA GLY A 221 40.44 -58.61 102.79
C GLY A 221 41.91 -58.22 103.00
N ARG A 222 42.86 -59.14 102.76
CA ARG A 222 44.30 -58.86 102.82
C ARG A 222 44.81 -58.01 101.64
N ILE A 223 44.27 -58.23 100.44
CA ILE A 223 44.63 -57.46 99.24
C ILE A 223 44.11 -56.01 99.35
N ILE A 224 42.93 -55.80 99.94
CA ILE A 224 42.43 -54.45 100.22
C ILE A 224 43.24 -53.79 101.35
N GLY A 225 43.44 -54.52 102.45
CA GLY A 225 44.10 -54.02 103.67
C GLY A 225 43.24 -53.03 104.46
N ARG A 226 43.62 -52.75 105.72
CA ARG A 226 42.88 -51.79 106.57
C ARG A 226 42.89 -50.40 105.93
N GLU A 227 41.68 -49.89 105.64
CA GLU A 227 41.40 -48.62 104.94
C GLU A 227 41.85 -48.58 103.46
N GLY A 228 41.95 -49.75 102.79
CA GLY A 228 42.34 -49.80 101.38
C GLY A 228 43.80 -49.45 101.12
N ARG A 229 44.65 -49.46 102.16
CA ARG A 229 46.06 -49.08 102.04
C ARG A 229 46.86 -50.02 101.14
N ASN A 230 46.54 -51.31 101.13
CA ASN A 230 47.27 -52.27 100.31
C ASN A 230 46.89 -52.15 98.83
N ILE A 231 45.60 -52.04 98.50
CA ILE A 231 45.15 -51.91 97.12
C ILE A 231 45.69 -50.63 96.46
N ARG A 232 45.61 -49.48 97.14
CA ARG A 232 46.17 -48.23 96.61
C ARG A 232 47.68 -48.29 96.42
N MET A 233 48.40 -48.95 97.34
CA MET A 233 49.84 -49.15 97.20
C MET A 233 50.16 -50.01 95.97
N LEU A 234 49.37 -51.06 95.75
CA LEU A 234 49.53 -51.95 94.61
C LEU A 234 49.22 -51.25 93.28
N GLU A 235 48.11 -50.51 93.20
CA GLU A 235 47.75 -49.67 92.03
C GLU A 235 48.83 -48.62 91.75
N THR A 236 49.32 -47.92 92.78
CA THR A 236 50.35 -46.90 92.61
C THR A 236 51.69 -47.49 92.17
N MET A 237 52.08 -48.65 92.69
CA MET A 237 53.36 -49.30 92.34
C MET A 237 53.32 -49.98 90.97
N THR A 238 52.17 -50.49 90.54
CA THR A 238 52.04 -51.24 89.28
C THR A 238 51.43 -50.44 88.14
N GLY A 239 50.77 -49.32 88.43
CA GLY A 239 50.10 -48.46 87.44
C GLY A 239 48.82 -49.04 86.86
N ILE A 240 48.27 -50.11 87.47
CA ILE A 240 46.99 -50.71 87.07
C ILE A 240 45.83 -50.11 87.87
N ASP A 241 44.63 -50.13 87.30
CA ASP A 241 43.38 -49.82 88.00
C ASP A 241 42.75 -51.15 88.44
N LEU A 242 42.62 -51.38 89.76
CA LEU A 242 42.19 -52.67 90.29
C LEU A 242 40.77 -52.56 90.86
N ILE A 243 39.80 -53.00 90.07
CA ILE A 243 38.40 -53.07 90.50
C ILE A 243 38.13 -54.42 91.14
N ILE A 244 37.67 -54.42 92.40
CA ILE A 244 37.30 -55.65 93.11
C ILE A 244 35.77 -55.77 93.13
N ASP A 245 35.25 -56.74 92.40
CA ASP A 245 33.82 -57.09 92.41
C ASP A 245 33.46 -57.95 93.65
N ASP A 246 32.22 -57.85 94.12
CA ASP A 246 31.65 -58.58 95.27
C ASP A 246 30.75 -59.76 94.85
N THR A 247 30.68 -60.05 93.54
CA THR A 247 29.82 -61.10 93.00
C THR A 247 30.62 -62.36 92.66
N PRO A 248 30.39 -63.51 93.33
CA PRO A 248 31.08 -64.74 92.99
C PRO A 248 30.41 -65.38 91.77
N GLU A 249 31.16 -65.46 90.66
CA GLU A 249 30.87 -66.08 89.35
C GLU A 249 30.46 -65.13 88.20
N ALA A 250 31.48 -64.66 87.46
CA ALA A 250 31.55 -64.61 85.99
C ALA A 250 33.01 -64.40 85.55
#